data_AF-A0A536QTW0-F1
#
_entry.id   AF-A0A536QTW0-F1
#
_cell.length_a   1.000
_cell.length_b   1.000
_cell.length_c   1.000
_cell.angle_alpha   90.00
_cell.angle_beta   90.00
_cell.angle_gamma   90.00
#
_symmetry.space_group_name_H-M   'P 1'
#
loop_
_entity.id
_entity.type
_entity.pdbx_description
1 polymer ?
#
loop_
_entity_poly.entity_id
_entity_poly.type
_entity_poly.pdbx_seq_one_letter_code
_entity_poly.pdbx_strand_id
1 'polypeptide(L)'
;MSGPRALEDDPVSFQDKTLTCKDCGQEFIWTAGEQEFYASRGLQNAPTRCPADRAARRAQGGGRGGGGGGGGYAGGGGGGGYGGGGGGYGGGQREMFTATCSNCGREARVPFQPRGDKPVYCSDCFEQRRPARRY
;
A
#
# COMPACT_ATOMS: atom_id res chain seq x y z
N MET A 1 38.91 -21.54 -39.29
CA MET A 1 37.88 -22.23 -38.48
C MET A 1 37.49 -21.30 -37.36
N SER A 2 36.28 -20.74 -37.44
CA SER A 2 35.73 -19.77 -36.50
C SER A 2 35.56 -20.44 -35.14
N GLY A 3 36.24 -19.93 -34.11
CA GLY A 3 36.10 -20.41 -32.75
C GLY A 3 34.66 -20.23 -32.25
N PRO A 4 34.14 -21.18 -31.44
CA PRO A 4 32.76 -21.13 -30.99
C PRO A 4 32.56 -19.91 -30.08
N ARG A 5 31.48 -19.17 -30.31
CA ARG A 5 30.95 -18.19 -29.36
C ARG A 5 30.64 -18.93 -28.07
N ALA A 6 31.49 -18.80 -27.07
CA ALA A 6 31.19 -19.22 -25.72
C ALA A 6 30.04 -18.33 -25.22
N LEU A 7 28.84 -18.88 -25.27
CA LEU A 7 27.72 -18.46 -24.44
C LEU A 7 28.03 -19.04 -23.06
N GLU A 8 28.81 -18.30 -22.28
CA GLU A 8 28.95 -18.60 -20.86
C GLU A 8 27.71 -18.03 -20.18
N ASP A 9 26.82 -18.95 -19.81
CA ASP A 9 25.65 -18.74 -18.96
C ASP A 9 26.15 -18.19 -17.61
N ASP A 10 26.23 -16.87 -17.48
CA ASP A 10 26.51 -16.18 -16.22
C ASP A 10 25.45 -16.66 -15.21
N PRO A 11 25.83 -17.45 -14.17
CA PRO A 11 24.90 -17.80 -13.12
C PRO A 11 24.40 -16.48 -12.56
N VAL A 12 23.09 -16.37 -12.34
CA VAL A 12 22.41 -15.17 -11.85
C VAL A 12 22.99 -14.77 -10.48
N SER A 13 24.18 -14.16 -10.48
CA SER A 13 24.87 -13.70 -9.31
C SER A 13 24.34 -12.31 -9.05
N PHE A 14 23.37 -12.24 -8.15
CA PHE A 14 22.84 -10.97 -7.70
C PHE A 14 23.98 -10.26 -6.95
N GLN A 15 24.50 -9.18 -7.52
CA GLN A 15 25.60 -8.39 -6.97
C GLN A 15 25.08 -7.02 -6.55
N ASP A 16 25.64 -6.47 -5.48
CA ASP A 16 25.32 -5.11 -5.04
C ASP A 16 25.72 -4.12 -6.13
N LYS A 17 24.75 -3.37 -6.67
CA LYS A 17 24.97 -2.41 -7.73
C LYS A 17 24.61 -1.00 -7.27
N THR A 18 25.57 -0.09 -7.33
CA THR A 18 25.28 1.34 -7.09
C THR A 18 24.56 1.94 -8.30
N LEU A 19 23.41 2.57 -8.05
CA LEU A 19 22.58 3.25 -9.04
C LEU A 19 22.34 4.70 -8.62
N THR A 20 22.12 5.58 -9.60
CA THR A 20 21.81 7.00 -9.36
C THR A 20 20.29 7.22 -9.39
N CYS A 21 19.76 7.87 -8.36
CA CYS A 21 18.34 8.23 -8.31
C CYS A 21 17.99 9.28 -9.37
N LYS A 22 16.90 9.07 -10.11
CA LYS A 22 16.43 10.03 -11.12
C LYS A 22 15.79 11.30 -10.54
N ASP A 23 15.33 11.30 -9.29
CA ASP A 23 14.65 12.45 -8.70
C ASP A 23 15.56 13.30 -7.82
N CYS A 24 16.34 12.69 -6.93
CA CYS A 24 17.26 13.41 -6.06
C CYS A 24 18.73 13.41 -6.53
N GLY A 25 19.09 12.60 -7.52
CA GLY A 25 20.48 12.47 -8.00
C GLY A 25 21.43 11.71 -7.06
N GLN A 26 20.96 11.25 -5.90
CA GLN A 26 21.80 10.52 -4.94
C GLN A 26 22.10 9.10 -5.42
N GLU A 27 23.31 8.64 -5.12
CA GLU A 27 23.71 7.25 -5.30
C GLU A 27 23.07 6.36 -4.23
N PHE A 28 22.53 5.22 -4.63
CA PHE A 28 21.99 4.21 -3.72
C PHE A 28 22.37 2.81 -4.17
N ILE A 29 22.45 1.88 -3.22
CA ILE A 29 22.84 0.50 -3.49
C ILE A 29 21.59 -0.33 -3.78
N TRP A 30 21.53 -0.95 -4.95
CA TRP A 30 20.59 -2.01 -5.28
C TRP A 30 21.23 -3.34 -4.89
N THR A 31 20.87 -3.83 -3.70
CA THR A 31 21.54 -4.97 -3.09
C THR A 31 21.16 -6.29 -3.75
N ALA A 32 22.01 -7.30 -3.59
CA ALA A 32 21.75 -8.66 -4.06
C ALA A 32 20.36 -9.18 -3.64
N GLY A 33 20.00 -9.03 -2.36
CA GLY A 33 18.70 -9.47 -1.83
C GLY A 33 17.50 -8.71 -2.41
N GLU A 34 17.68 -7.46 -2.83
CA GLU A 34 16.63 -6.68 -3.48
C GLU A 34 16.47 -7.08 -4.96
N GLN A 35 17.56 -7.52 -5.60
CA GLN A 35 17.55 -8.06 -6.96
C GLN A 35 16.90 -9.46 -7.02
N GLU A 36 17.17 -10.32 -6.03
CA GLU A 36 16.49 -11.60 -5.83
C GLU A 36 14.97 -11.43 -5.66
N PHE A 37 14.56 -10.46 -4.84
CA PHE A 37 13.15 -10.14 -4.64
C PHE A 37 12.49 -9.71 -5.96
N TYR A 38 13.15 -8.87 -6.76
CA TYR A 38 12.64 -8.42 -8.05
C TYR A 38 12.51 -9.58 -9.05
N ALA A 39 13.52 -10.46 -9.13
CA ALA A 39 13.49 -11.66 -9.95
C ALA A 39 12.32 -12.59 -9.56
N SER A 40 12.09 -12.81 -8.26
CA SER A 40 10.98 -13.66 -7.76
C SER A 40 9.60 -13.14 -8.14
N ARG A 41 9.46 -11.83 -8.36
CA ARG A 41 8.21 -11.17 -8.75
C ARG A 41 8.06 -11.04 -10.27
N GLY A 42 9.03 -11.50 -11.06
CA GLY A 42 9.07 -11.30 -12.51
C GLY A 42 9.38 -9.86 -12.91
N LEU A 43 9.91 -9.03 -12.00
CA LEU A 43 10.33 -7.67 -12.28
C LEU A 43 11.79 -7.68 -12.72
N GLN A 44 12.03 -7.54 -14.02
CA GLN A 44 13.37 -7.52 -14.61
C GLN A 44 14.03 -6.13 -14.57
N ASN A 45 13.27 -5.09 -14.22
CA ASN A 45 13.73 -3.70 -14.28
C ASN A 45 14.32 -3.24 -12.95
N ALA A 46 15.50 -2.64 -13.00
CA ALA A 46 16.15 -2.02 -11.85
C ALA A 46 15.32 -0.85 -11.28
N PRO A 47 15.32 -0.64 -9.95
CA PRO A 47 14.72 0.55 -9.36
C PRO A 47 15.41 1.82 -9.90
N THR A 48 14.61 2.77 -10.40
CA THR A 48 15.10 4.06 -10.92
C THR A 48 15.18 5.15 -9.85
N ARG A 49 14.65 4.88 -8.66
CA ARG A 49 14.51 5.83 -7.54
C ARG A 49 15.08 5.22 -6.27
N CYS A 50 15.77 6.03 -5.47
CA CYS A 50 16.32 5.57 -4.21
C CYS A 50 15.21 5.17 -3.21
N PRO A 51 15.52 4.35 -2.19
CA PRO A 51 14.55 3.97 -1.16
C PRO A 51 13.85 5.16 -0.48
N ALA A 52 14.58 6.27 -0.27
CA ALA A 52 14.04 7.48 0.34
C ALA A 52 12.93 8.12 -0.51
N ASP A 53 13.17 8.32 -1.81
CA ASP A 53 12.15 8.88 -2.72
C ASP A 53 10.97 7.92 -2.95
N ARG A 54 11.24 6.60 -2.99
CA ARG A 54 10.18 5.59 -3.04
C ARG A 54 9.32 5.64 -1.77
N ALA A 55 9.92 5.76 -0.59
CA ALA A 55 9.23 5.88 0.68
C ALA A 55 8.46 7.21 0.79
N ALA A 56 9.08 8.32 0.38
CA ALA A 56 8.45 9.64 0.36
C ALA A 56 7.24 9.68 -0.58
N ARG A 57 7.31 9.05 -1.76
CA ARG A 57 6.16 8.89 -2.68
C ARG A 57 5.05 8.03 -2.08
N ARG A 58 5.41 6.92 -1.40
CA ARG A 58 4.43 6.09 -0.68
C ARG A 58 3.74 6.89 0.44
N ALA A 59 4.49 7.71 1.17
CA ALA A 59 3.97 8.58 2.23
C ALA A 59 3.07 9.70 1.67
N GLN A 60 3.49 10.35 0.58
CA GLN A 60 2.71 11.39 -0.10
C GLN A 60 1.47 10.83 -0.82
N GLY A 61 1.51 9.56 -1.23
CA GLY A 61 0.38 8.80 -1.76
C GLY A 61 -0.64 8.35 -0.69
N GLY A 62 -0.47 8.76 0.58
CA GLY A 62 -1.36 8.42 1.70
C GLY A 62 -2.79 8.97 1.62
N GLY A 63 -3.18 9.60 0.52
CA GLY A 63 -4.54 10.05 0.25
C GLY A 63 -5.19 9.25 -0.89
N ARG A 64 -5.85 8.14 -0.53
CA ARG A 64 -6.74 7.27 -1.34
C ARG A 64 -6.09 6.01 -1.96
N GLY A 65 -6.16 4.93 -1.18
CA GLY A 65 -6.71 3.66 -1.68
C GLY A 65 -5.76 2.68 -2.37
N GLY A 66 -5.20 1.76 -1.58
CA GLY A 66 -5.27 0.32 -1.90
C GLY A 66 -4.04 -0.37 -2.49
N GLY A 67 -3.34 -1.12 -1.63
CA GLY A 67 -2.89 -2.48 -1.92
C GLY A 67 -1.41 -2.72 -2.22
N GLY A 68 -0.72 -3.43 -1.30
CA GLY A 68 0.31 -4.40 -1.70
C GLY A 68 1.71 -4.31 -1.08
N GLY A 69 1.84 -4.72 0.20
CA GLY A 69 2.88 -5.63 0.72
C GLY A 69 4.38 -5.25 0.69
N GLY A 70 5.02 -5.33 1.86
CA GLY A 70 6.47 -5.56 1.98
C GLY A 70 7.04 -5.01 3.28
N GLY A 71 7.38 -5.90 4.21
CA GLY A 71 7.69 -5.60 5.61
C GLY A 71 8.91 -4.69 5.85
N GLY A 72 8.81 -3.87 6.89
CA GLY A 72 9.94 -3.22 7.53
C GLY A 72 10.14 -3.84 8.89
N TYR A 73 11.23 -4.60 9.04
CA TYR A 73 11.77 -4.94 10.34
C TYR A 73 12.38 -3.66 10.92
N ALA A 74 11.80 -3.15 11.99
CA ALA A 74 12.49 -2.27 12.94
C ALA A 74 11.84 -2.51 14.30
N GLY A 75 12.55 -3.26 15.14
CA GLY A 75 12.08 -3.68 16.44
C GLY A 75 11.88 -2.52 17.41
N GLY A 76 10.84 -2.66 18.23
CA GLY A 76 11.02 -2.83 19.68
C GLY A 76 11.32 -1.60 20.53
N GLY A 77 10.25 -1.08 21.15
CA GLY A 77 10.25 -0.39 22.46
C GLY A 77 10.14 1.13 22.34
N GLY A 78 9.12 1.82 22.87
CA GLY A 78 8.15 1.49 23.90
C GLY A 78 8.03 2.72 24.81
N GLY A 79 6.89 3.40 24.80
CA GLY A 79 6.63 4.56 25.65
C GLY A 79 5.23 5.10 25.43
N GLY A 80 4.31 4.71 26.30
CA GLY A 80 2.89 5.07 26.23
C GLY A 80 2.62 6.57 26.42
N GLY A 81 1.46 6.99 25.94
CA GLY A 81 0.90 8.31 26.18
C GLY A 81 -0.53 8.38 25.66
N TYR A 82 -1.50 8.04 26.50
CA TYR A 82 -2.89 8.42 26.30
C TYR A 82 -3.02 9.92 26.59
N GLY A 83 -3.22 10.70 25.55
CA GLY A 83 -3.48 12.14 25.58
C GLY A 83 -3.36 12.61 24.14
N GLY A 84 -4.42 12.99 23.43
CA GLY A 84 -5.46 13.91 23.84
C GLY A 84 -5.24 15.21 23.05
N GLY A 85 -6.18 15.55 22.15
CA GLY A 85 -6.15 16.75 21.30
C GLY A 85 -5.68 16.42 19.89
N GLY A 86 -6.50 16.52 18.84
CA GLY A 86 -7.38 17.63 18.53
C GLY A 86 -6.72 18.40 17.40
N GLY A 87 -7.15 18.17 16.15
CA GLY A 87 -6.44 18.76 15.01
C GLY A 87 -7.03 18.41 13.66
N GLY A 88 -8.13 19.08 13.34
CA GLY A 88 -8.48 19.57 12.00
C GLY A 88 -8.08 18.74 10.78
N TYR A 89 -9.06 18.05 10.22
CA TYR A 89 -9.16 17.93 8.77
C TYR A 89 -10.48 18.56 8.35
N GLY A 90 -10.38 19.58 7.50
CA GLY A 90 -11.52 20.21 6.84
C GLY A 90 -12.35 19.15 6.14
N GLY A 91 -13.42 18.73 6.81
CA GLY A 91 -14.42 17.85 6.25
C GLY A 91 -15.32 18.70 5.38
N GLY A 92 -15.08 18.70 4.07
CA GLY A 92 -16.16 18.98 3.13
C GLY A 92 -17.38 18.19 3.61
N GLN A 93 -18.51 18.88 3.77
CA GLN A 93 -19.69 18.34 4.43
C GLN A 93 -20.04 17.01 3.75
N ARG A 94 -19.75 15.89 4.42
CA ARG A 94 -20.06 14.57 3.88
C ARG A 94 -21.57 14.50 3.91
N GLU A 95 -22.21 14.76 2.79
CA GLU A 95 -23.65 14.66 2.66
C GLU A 95 -24.04 13.21 2.98
N MET A 96 -24.68 13.05 4.14
CA MET A 96 -25.21 11.77 4.58
C MET A 96 -26.56 11.61 3.93
N PHE A 97 -26.67 10.64 3.03
CA PHE A 97 -27.94 10.30 2.41
C PHE A 97 -28.75 9.41 3.36
N THR A 98 -30.04 9.69 3.46
CA THR A 98 -31.00 8.86 4.19
C THR A 98 -31.50 7.73 3.29
N ALA A 99 -31.59 6.53 3.84
CA ALA A 99 -32.04 5.34 3.14
C ALA A 99 -32.77 4.41 4.11
N THR A 100 -33.65 3.54 3.61
CA THR A 100 -34.30 2.52 4.43
C THR A 100 -33.41 1.29 4.57
N CYS A 101 -33.15 0.85 5.81
CA CYS A 101 -32.38 -0.37 6.07
C CYS A 101 -33.13 -1.61 5.58
N SER A 102 -32.50 -2.40 4.70
CA SER A 102 -33.08 -3.63 4.15
C SER A 102 -33.22 -4.77 5.17
N ASN A 103 -32.64 -4.65 6.37
CA ASN A 103 -32.73 -5.69 7.42
C ASN A 103 -33.80 -5.38 8.49
N CYS A 104 -33.89 -4.13 8.93
CA CYS A 104 -34.77 -3.74 10.04
C CYS A 104 -35.78 -2.63 9.70
N GLY A 105 -35.76 -2.08 8.48
CA GLY A 105 -36.70 -1.05 8.03
C GLY A 105 -36.48 0.35 8.60
N ARG A 106 -35.51 0.54 9.52
CA ARG A 106 -35.19 1.86 10.11
C ARG A 106 -34.38 2.75 9.15
N GLU A 107 -34.34 4.06 9.43
CA GLU A 107 -33.51 5.02 8.69
C GLU A 107 -32.02 4.69 8.87
N ALA A 108 -31.30 4.61 7.76
CA ALA A 108 -29.86 4.44 7.68
C ALA A 108 -29.23 5.69 7.06
N ARG A 109 -28.15 6.19 7.68
CA ARG A 109 -27.36 7.31 7.18
C ARG A 109 -26.10 6.77 6.50
N VAL A 110 -26.02 6.92 5.19
CA VAL A 110 -24.91 6.39 4.38
C VAL A 110 -24.15 7.51 3.66
N PRO A 111 -22.82 7.40 3.50
CA PRO A 111 -22.00 8.42 2.85
C PRO A 111 -22.04 8.35 1.32
N PHE A 112 -22.91 7.51 0.75
CA PHE A 112 -23.08 7.30 -0.68
C PHE A 112 -24.58 7.36 -1.02
N GLN A 113 -24.90 7.84 -2.21
CA GLN A 113 -26.28 7.87 -2.66
C GLN A 113 -26.76 6.43 -2.98
N PRO A 114 -27.82 5.93 -2.34
CA PRO A 114 -28.35 4.59 -2.61
C PRO A 114 -28.96 4.53 -4.02
N ARG A 115 -28.50 3.58 -4.84
CA ARG A 115 -28.95 3.42 -6.25
C ARG A 115 -30.05 2.38 -6.44
N GLY A 116 -30.43 1.66 -5.39
CA GLY A 116 -31.43 0.58 -5.46
C GLY A 116 -30.87 -0.79 -5.84
N ASP A 117 -29.68 -0.85 -6.47
CA ASP A 117 -29.05 -2.11 -6.89
C ASP A 117 -28.46 -2.95 -5.74
N LYS A 118 -28.16 -2.32 -4.59
CA LYS A 118 -27.48 -2.94 -3.44
C LYS A 118 -28.26 -2.68 -2.15
N PRO A 119 -28.47 -3.70 -1.29
CA PRO A 119 -29.18 -3.50 -0.02
C PRO A 119 -28.40 -2.55 0.90
N VAL A 120 -29.11 -1.58 1.46
CA VAL A 120 -28.57 -0.60 2.40
C VAL A 120 -28.81 -1.10 3.83
N TYR A 121 -27.81 -0.97 4.69
CA TYR A 121 -27.91 -1.39 6.09
C TYR A 121 -27.60 -0.21 7.02
N CYS A 122 -28.32 -0.10 8.13
CA CYS A 122 -27.96 0.80 9.23
C CYS A 122 -26.65 0.33 9.88
N SER A 123 -25.98 1.21 10.63
CA SER A 123 -24.71 0.93 11.29
C SER A 123 -24.76 -0.38 12.09
N ASP A 124 -25.80 -0.56 12.91
CA ASP A 124 -25.98 -1.77 13.74
C ASP A 124 -26.07 -3.05 12.89
N CYS A 125 -26.94 -3.07 11.87
CA CYS A 125 -27.14 -4.24 11.03
C CYS A 125 -25.93 -4.53 10.14
N PHE A 126 -25.19 -3.49 9.73
CA PHE A 126 -23.97 -3.65 8.98
C PHE A 126 -22.90 -4.31 9.86
N GLU A 127 -22.67 -3.81 11.09
CA GLU A 127 -21.72 -4.39 12.03
C GLU A 127 -22.01 -5.85 12.35
N GLN A 128 -23.28 -6.20 12.51
CA GLN A 128 -23.70 -7.57 12.75
C GLN A 128 -23.50 -8.51 11.54
N ARG A 129 -23.54 -7.96 10.32
CA ARG A 129 -23.27 -8.69 9.07
C ARG A 129 -21.82 -8.62 8.60
N ARG A 130 -20.96 -7.83 9.26
CA ARG A 130 -19.56 -7.72 8.86
C ARG A 130 -18.91 -9.11 9.01
N PRO A 131 -18.23 -9.62 7.97
CA PRO A 131 -17.48 -10.87 8.12
C PRO A 131 -16.50 -10.67 9.27
N ALA A 132 -16.52 -11.58 10.25
CA ALA A 132 -15.55 -11.59 11.33
C ALA A 132 -14.17 -11.46 10.69
N ARG A 133 -13.42 -10.43 11.08
CA ARG A 133 -12.06 -10.24 10.61
C ARG A 133 -11.30 -11.48 11.05
N ARG A 134 -11.14 -12.43 10.13
CA ARG A 134 -10.35 -13.64 10.32
C ARG A 134 -8.92 -13.15 10.49
N TYR A 135 -8.51 -13.06 11.74
CA TYR A 135 -7.14 -12.87 12.15
C TYR A 135 -6.48 -14.24 12.21
#